data_AF-A0A926CT52-F1
#
_entry.id   AF-A0A926CT52-F1
#
_cell.length_a   1.000
_cell.length_b   1.000
_cell.length_c   1.000
_cell.angle_alpha   90.00
_cell.angle_beta   90.00
_cell.angle_gamma   90.00
#
_symmetry.space_group_name_H-M   'P 1'
#
loop_
_entity.id
_entity.type
_entity.pdbx_description
1 polymer ?
#
loop_
_entity_poly.entity_id
_entity_poly.type
_entity_poly.pdbx_seq_one_letter_code
_entity_poly.pdbx_strand_id
1 'polypeptide(L)'
;MTKTLTTLFLFSLIACGQTSVKQESDINRTETIDGWKTLKEKNYSIQYPSTWELDQSGQMGTSFILFSSLEEKEDQFMENINLI
;
A
#
# COMPACT_ATOMS: atom_id res chain seq x y z
N MET A 1 23.75 -54.07 40.96
CA MET A 1 22.40 -53.78 40.43
C MET A 1 22.14 -52.28 40.61
N THR A 2 22.85 -51.38 39.91
CA THR A 2 22.48 -50.79 38.61
C THR A 2 21.00 -50.41 38.51
N LYS A 3 20.62 -49.18 38.88
CA LYS A 3 19.62 -48.33 38.19
C LYS A 3 19.83 -46.84 38.52
N THR A 4 21.01 -46.31 38.21
CA THR A 4 21.15 -44.87 37.91
C THR A 4 20.79 -44.70 36.43
N LEU A 5 19.54 -44.35 36.11
CA LEU A 5 19.13 -44.15 34.70
C LEU A 5 18.16 -42.97 34.52
N THR A 6 18.35 -41.89 35.27
CA THR A 6 17.58 -40.66 35.02
C THR A 6 18.50 -39.47 34.89
N THR A 7 19.52 -39.64 34.04
CA THR A 7 20.29 -38.54 33.47
C THR A 7 20.08 -38.59 31.96
N LEU A 8 19.87 -37.42 31.35
CA LEU A 8 19.79 -37.18 29.90
C LEU A 8 18.39 -37.18 29.26
N PHE A 9 17.41 -36.48 29.84
CA PHE A 9 16.34 -35.90 29.02
C PHE A 9 16.78 -34.53 28.48
N LEU A 10 17.52 -34.63 27.38
CA LEU A 10 17.55 -33.72 26.23
C LEU A 10 17.30 -32.22 26.47
N PHE A 11 18.43 -31.50 26.50
CA PHE A 11 18.61 -30.13 26.03
C PHE A 11 17.99 -29.89 24.64
N SER A 12 16.67 -29.78 24.55
CA SER A 12 15.96 -29.55 23.27
C SER A 12 15.21 -28.21 23.19
N LEU A 13 15.45 -27.30 24.14
CA LEU A 13 14.83 -25.96 24.11
C LEU A 13 15.74 -24.83 23.61
N ILE A 14 16.91 -25.16 23.06
CA ILE A 14 17.67 -24.19 22.25
C ILE A 14 17.44 -24.51 20.77
N ALA A 15 16.17 -24.58 20.37
CA ALA A 15 15.83 -24.27 18.99
C ALA A 15 16.04 -22.75 18.87
N CYS A 16 17.26 -22.38 18.47
CA CYS A 16 17.56 -21.03 18.01
C CYS A 16 16.41 -20.56 17.13
N GLY A 17 15.73 -19.50 17.57
CA GLY A 17 14.82 -18.72 16.75
C GLY A 17 15.56 -18.00 15.62
N GLN A 18 16.35 -18.72 14.82
CA GLN A 18 16.72 -18.28 13.49
C GLN A 18 15.52 -18.57 12.57
N THR A 19 14.43 -17.84 12.81
CA THR A 19 13.72 -17.29 11.66
C THR A 19 14.77 -16.46 10.95
N SER A 20 15.17 -16.91 9.77
CA SER A 20 15.76 -16.00 8.79
C SER A 20 14.73 -14.91 8.61
N VAL A 21 14.90 -13.80 9.33
CA VAL A 21 14.42 -12.51 8.83
C VAL A 21 15.17 -12.37 7.52
N LYS A 22 14.54 -12.82 6.43
CA LYS A 22 14.77 -12.17 5.15
C LYS A 22 14.53 -10.72 5.50
N GLN A 23 15.62 -9.97 5.54
CA GLN A 23 15.60 -8.53 5.47
C GLN A 23 15.05 -8.25 4.06
N GLU A 24 13.73 -8.43 3.89
CA GLU A 24 12.99 -7.46 3.12
C GLU A 24 13.27 -6.19 3.89
N SER A 25 14.24 -5.43 3.39
CA SER A 25 14.24 -4.02 3.61
C SER A 25 12.82 -3.59 3.26
N ASP A 26 12.01 -3.36 4.28
CA ASP A 26 10.85 -2.48 4.26
C ASP A 26 11.38 -1.09 3.85
N ILE A 27 11.82 -1.00 2.59
CA ILE A 27 11.72 0.25 1.88
C ILE A 27 10.22 0.41 1.85
N ASN A 28 9.74 1.41 2.58
CA ASN A 28 8.54 2.16 2.26
C ASN A 28 8.62 2.60 0.80
N ARG A 29 8.60 1.66 -0.14
CA ARG A 29 8.40 1.94 -1.54
C ARG A 29 6.90 2.14 -1.60
N THR A 30 6.51 3.36 -1.24
CA THR A 30 5.52 4.03 -2.07
C THR A 30 6.12 3.88 -3.45
N GLU A 31 5.68 2.89 -4.23
CA GLU A 31 6.05 2.77 -5.63
C GLU A 31 5.47 4.04 -6.22
N THR A 32 6.28 5.11 -6.24
CA THR A 32 5.97 6.33 -6.93
C THR A 32 5.98 5.91 -8.39
N ILE A 33 4.81 5.54 -8.90
CA ILE A 33 4.62 5.33 -10.32
C ILE A 33 4.99 6.68 -10.94
N ASP A 34 6.03 6.70 -11.76
CA ASP A 34 6.51 7.95 -12.34
C ASP A 34 5.38 8.62 -13.11
N GLY A 35 5.22 9.93 -12.91
CA GLY A 35 4.10 10.68 -13.46
C GLY A 35 2.75 10.49 -12.75
N TRP A 36 2.69 9.88 -11.56
CA TRP A 36 1.46 9.77 -10.75
C TRP A 36 1.55 10.61 -9.46
N LYS A 37 0.39 11.13 -9.03
CA LYS A 37 0.18 11.82 -7.76
C LYS A 37 -0.60 10.91 -6.81
N THR A 38 -0.50 11.16 -5.51
CA THR A 38 -1.27 10.45 -4.48
C THR A 38 -2.09 11.43 -3.66
N LEU A 39 -3.41 11.25 -3.65
CA LEU A 39 -4.29 11.85 -2.65
C LEU A 39 -4.32 10.92 -1.42
N LYS A 40 -3.88 11.42 -0.27
CA LYS A 40 -3.89 10.69 1.00
C LYS A 40 -4.92 11.31 1.93
N GLU A 41 -5.92 10.53 2.30
CA GLU A 41 -6.97 10.92 3.23
C GLU A 41 -6.95 10.00 4.45
N LYS A 42 -7.74 10.33 5.47
CA LYS A 42 -7.71 9.61 6.75
C LYS A 42 -7.98 8.10 6.61
N ASN A 43 -8.93 7.73 5.73
CA ASN A 43 -9.43 6.35 5.61
C ASN A 43 -9.21 5.73 4.23
N TYR A 44 -8.66 6.49 3.28
CA TYR A 44 -8.41 6.02 1.93
C TYR A 44 -7.22 6.76 1.32
N SER A 45 -6.66 6.18 0.29
CA SER A 45 -5.75 6.87 -0.61
C SER A 45 -6.06 6.45 -2.05
N ILE A 46 -5.78 7.35 -2.98
CA ILE A 46 -5.88 7.07 -4.41
C ILE A 46 -4.66 7.64 -5.11
N GLN A 47 -4.07 6.83 -5.99
CA GLN A 47 -3.07 7.29 -6.93
C GLN A 47 -3.74 7.62 -8.25
N TYR A 48 -3.34 8.72 -8.88
CA TYR A 48 -3.90 9.17 -10.15
C TYR A 48 -2.83 9.79 -11.04
N PRO A 49 -3.00 9.80 -12.38
CA PRO A 49 -2.03 10.43 -13.27
C PRO A 49 -1.84 11.91 -12.95
N SER A 50 -0.60 12.39 -13.01
CA SER A 50 -0.26 13.78 -12.67
C SER A 50 -0.88 14.81 -13.62
N THR A 51 -1.28 14.37 -14.82
CA THR A 51 -2.00 15.15 -15.84
C THR A 51 -3.48 15.34 -15.51
N TRP A 52 -4.04 14.53 -14.61
CA TRP A 52 -5.43 14.66 -14.19
C TRP A 52 -5.58 15.78 -13.16
N GLU A 53 -6.71 16.48 -13.25
CA GLU A 53 -7.07 17.57 -12.34
C GLU A 53 -7.81 17.02 -11.12
N LEU A 54 -7.38 17.42 -9.92
CA LEU A 54 -8.03 17.06 -8.66
C LEU A 54 -8.90 18.24 -8.19
N ASP A 55 -10.19 17.98 -8.02
CA ASP A 55 -11.16 18.89 -7.42
C ASP A 55 -11.65 18.32 -6.07
N GLN A 56 -11.50 19.09 -4.99
CA GLN A 56 -11.98 18.77 -3.64
C GLN A 56 -12.99 19.81 -3.12
N SER A 57 -13.68 20.52 -4.02
CA SER A 57 -14.63 21.60 -3.69
C SER A 57 -15.89 21.14 -2.97
N GLY A 58 -16.22 19.84 -3.04
CA GLY A 58 -17.48 19.32 -2.51
C GLY A 58 -18.66 19.43 -3.47
N GLN A 59 -18.43 19.87 -4.72
CA GLN A 59 -19.52 20.05 -5.69
C GLN A 59 -20.27 18.74 -5.93
N MET A 60 -21.57 18.85 -6.19
CA MET A 60 -22.46 17.69 -6.38
C MET A 60 -22.46 16.67 -5.22
N GLY A 61 -21.99 17.06 -4.03
CA GLY A 61 -21.95 16.19 -2.86
C GLY A 61 -20.80 15.18 -2.84
N THR A 62 -19.79 15.34 -3.70
CA THR A 62 -18.62 14.44 -3.73
C THR A 62 -17.54 14.87 -2.75
N SER A 63 -16.77 13.92 -2.21
CA SER A 63 -15.54 14.19 -1.46
C SER A 63 -14.40 14.69 -2.35
N PHE A 64 -14.25 14.10 -3.54
CA PHE A 64 -13.35 14.58 -4.58
C PHE A 64 -13.85 14.17 -5.97
N ILE A 65 -13.34 14.85 -7.00
CA ILE A 65 -13.44 14.45 -8.40
C ILE A 65 -12.04 14.54 -9.02
N LEU A 66 -11.64 13.49 -9.73
CA LEU A 66 -10.45 13.47 -10.58
C LEU A 66 -10.90 13.53 -12.03
N PHE A 67 -10.52 14.57 -12.75
CA PHE A 67 -10.85 14.74 -14.17
C PHE A 67 -9.67 14.40 -15.08
N SER A 68 -9.93 13.62 -16.14
CA SER A 68 -8.97 13.39 -17.21
C SER A 68 -8.70 14.68 -17.99
N SER A 69 -7.59 14.70 -18.74
CA SER A 69 -7.40 15.67 -19.82
C SER A 69 -8.23 15.24 -21.02
N LEU A 70 -8.74 16.20 -21.81
CA LEU A 70 -9.31 15.90 -23.13
C LEU A 70 -8.25 15.25 -24.02
N GLU A 71 -8.60 14.15 -24.69
CA GLU A 71 -7.66 13.42 -25.54
C GLU A 71 -7.47 14.10 -26.90
N GLU A 72 -8.54 14.68 -27.44
CA GLU A 72 -8.58 15.28 -28.78
C GLU A 72 -9.35 16.60 -28.79
N LYS A 73 -9.19 17.40 -29.85
CA LYS A 73 -9.85 18.72 -29.94
C LYS A 73 -11.37 18.62 -30.05
N GLU A 74 -11.86 17.57 -30.71
CA GLU A 74 -13.28 17.31 -30.88
C GLU A 74 -13.89 16.55 -29.69
N ASP A 75 -13.06 16.13 -28.73
CA ASP A 75 -13.53 15.52 -27.50
C ASP A 75 -14.24 16.59 -26.64
N GLN A 76 -15.45 16.27 -26.23
CA GLN A 76 -16.30 17.15 -25.43
C GLN A 76 -16.52 16.63 -24.02
N PHE A 77 -15.94 15.48 -23.68
CA PHE A 77 -16.17 14.82 -22.41
C PHE A 77 -14.85 14.61 -21.68
N MET A 78 -14.81 15.03 -20.41
CA MET A 78 -13.70 14.72 -19.51
C MET A 78 -14.15 13.57 -18.62
N GLU A 79 -13.54 12.39 -18.79
CA GLU A 79 -13.73 11.27 -17.88
C GLU A 79 -13.44 11.70 -16.46
N ASN A 80 -14.20 11.13 -15.53
CA ASN A 80 -14.00 11.41 -14.13
C ASN A 80 -14.13 10.17 -13.25
N ILE A 81 -13.36 10.19 -12.16
CA ILE A 81 -13.50 9.28 -11.03
C ILE A 81 -13.87 10.15 -9.83
N ASN A 82 -14.94 9.79 -9.13
CA ASN A 82 -15.41 10.52 -7.96
C ASN A 82 -15.68 9.58 -6.78
N LEU A 83 -15.74 10.17 -5.58
CA LEU A 83 -16.14 9.50 -4.34
C LEU A 83 -17.22 10.33 -3.64
N ILE A 84 -18.27 9.67 -3.15
CA ILE A 84 -19.37 10.27 -2.38
C ILE A 84 -19.26 9.82 -0.93
#